data_AF-A0A9E4W1Z9-F1
#
_entry.id   AF-A0A9E4W1Z9-F1
#
_cell.length_a   1.000
_cell.length_b   1.000
_cell.length_c   1.000
_cell.angle_alpha   90.00
_cell.angle_beta   90.00
_cell.angle_gamma   90.00
#
_symmetry.space_group_name_H-M   'P 1'
#
loop_
_entity.id
_entity.type
_entity.pdbx_description
1 polymer ?
#
loop_
_entity_poly.entity_id
_entity_poly.type
_entity_poly.pdbx_seq_one_letter_code
_entity_poly.pdbx_strand_id
1 'polypeptide(L)'
;MSPRASVERRLRLIIAAALLIGTFVFVFMIALPSGGSDDPGEPNSVLVGTGNDDTGDGDGRGETDGDDVGPVGDGCAPLVDDDFMRANQVLTYYGSPDANILGILGQLEPETLVARLKEHARAYDDLNGLRGVQAGLHMIYATAQADPGEDGLYIRRVDRQTLEEYVRLACENELFIFLDLQLGRADMETEIEKLLPFLRQ
;
A
#
# COMPACT_ATOMS: atom_id res chain seq x y z
N MET A 1 32.67 -36.72 -22.02
CA MET A 1 32.17 -36.10 -20.77
C MET A 1 30.67 -35.92 -20.92
N SER A 2 29.85 -36.58 -20.08
CA SER A 2 28.39 -36.69 -20.31
C SER A 2 27.69 -35.33 -20.16
N PRO A 3 26.72 -34.99 -21.04
CA PRO A 3 25.97 -33.72 -20.97
C PRO A 3 25.33 -33.45 -19.59
N ARG A 4 24.93 -34.52 -18.88
CA ARG A 4 24.35 -34.42 -17.52
C ARG A 4 25.33 -33.86 -16.49
N ALA A 5 26.61 -34.20 -16.57
CA ALA A 5 27.63 -33.74 -15.63
C ALA A 5 27.98 -32.25 -15.79
N SER A 6 27.75 -31.68 -16.98
CA SER A 6 27.94 -30.24 -17.25
C SER A 6 26.79 -29.41 -16.70
N VAL A 7 25.56 -29.93 -16.75
CA VAL A 7 24.36 -29.23 -16.25
C VAL A 7 24.37 -29.17 -14.73
N GLU A 8 24.70 -30.27 -14.04
CA GLU A 8 24.77 -30.29 -12.58
C GLU A 8 25.82 -29.34 -12.00
N ARG A 9 26.97 -29.18 -12.69
CA ARG A 9 28.01 -28.22 -12.29
C ARG A 9 27.55 -26.77 -12.45
N ARG A 10 26.83 -26.46 -13.54
CA ARG A 10 26.26 -25.12 -13.77
C ARG A 10 25.15 -24.80 -12.77
N LEU A 11 24.30 -25.78 -12.46
CA LEU A 11 23.21 -25.61 -11.48
C LEU A 11 23.75 -25.38 -10.06
N ARG A 12 24.79 -26.12 -9.64
CA ARG A 12 25.45 -25.90 -8.34
C ARG A 12 26.12 -24.53 -8.23
N LEU A 13 26.75 -24.04 -9.30
CA LEU A 13 27.35 -22.71 -9.35
C LEU A 13 26.30 -21.59 -9.24
N ILE A 14 25.15 -21.74 -9.91
CA ILE A 14 24.05 -20.75 -9.84
C ILE A 14 23.45 -20.70 -8.43
N ILE A 15 23.20 -21.86 -7.79
CA ILE A 15 22.66 -21.92 -6.43
C ILE A 15 23.65 -21.31 -5.41
N ALA A 16 24.95 -21.58 -5.55
CA ALA A 16 25.97 -20.98 -4.70
C ALA A 16 26.07 -19.44 -4.87
N ALA A 17 25.95 -18.93 -6.10
CA ALA A 17 25.94 -17.50 -6.37
C ALA A 17 24.69 -16.81 -5.80
N ALA A 18 23.50 -17.42 -5.92
CA ALA A 18 22.27 -16.87 -5.35
C ALA A 18 22.31 -16.79 -3.81
N LEU A 19 22.89 -17.80 -3.15
CA LEU A 19 23.08 -17.79 -1.69
C LEU A 19 24.05 -16.70 -1.22
N LEU A 20 25.13 -16.45 -1.98
CA LEU A 20 26.10 -15.39 -1.66
C LEU A 20 25.53 -13.99 -1.88
N ILE A 21 24.72 -13.78 -2.93
CA ILE A 21 24.05 -12.48 -3.17
C ILE A 21 22.99 -12.22 -2.08
N GLY A 22 22.21 -13.23 -1.70
CA GLY A 22 21.21 -13.11 -0.64
C GLY A 22 21.81 -12.79 0.73
N THR A 23 22.96 -13.37 1.07
CA THR A 23 23.67 -13.02 2.33
C THR A 23 24.29 -11.63 2.28
N PHE A 24 24.75 -11.16 1.11
CA PHE A 24 25.34 -9.83 0.98
C PHE A 24 24.28 -8.72 1.13
N VAL A 25 23.06 -8.91 0.61
CA VAL A 25 21.93 -7.97 0.83
C VAL A 25 21.51 -7.96 2.30
N PHE A 26 21.49 -9.14 2.96
CA PHE A 26 21.08 -9.25 4.36
C PHE A 26 22.08 -8.63 5.35
N VAL A 27 23.38 -8.65 5.04
CA VAL A 27 24.42 -8.04 5.91
C VAL A 27 24.54 -6.53 5.72
N PHE A 28 24.25 -5.99 4.53
CA PHE A 28 24.36 -4.54 4.29
C PHE A 28 23.24 -3.71 4.94
N MET A 29 22.08 -4.32 5.24
CA MET A 29 20.96 -3.63 5.89
C MET A 29 21.14 -3.41 7.41
N ILE A 30 22.17 -4.01 8.02
CA ILE A 30 22.40 -3.96 9.48
C ILE A 30 23.38 -2.84 9.89
N ALA A 31 24.04 -2.16 8.96
CA ALA A 31 25.06 -1.17 9.31
C ALA A 31 25.01 0.09 8.43
N LEU A 32 24.12 1.03 8.78
CA LEU A 32 24.35 2.45 8.50
C LEU A 32 24.17 3.27 9.78
N PRO A 33 25.17 4.08 10.18
CA PRO A 33 25.08 4.93 11.36
C PRO A 33 24.15 6.11 11.08
N SER A 34 23.31 6.41 12.06
CA SER A 34 22.52 7.63 12.16
C SER A 34 23.41 8.86 12.27
N GLY A 35 23.22 9.84 11.38
CA GLY A 35 23.86 11.14 11.53
C GLY A 35 23.64 12.09 10.36
N GLY A 36 23.17 13.29 10.67
CA GLY A 36 23.48 14.49 9.89
C GLY A 36 22.31 15.10 9.12
N SER A 37 21.69 16.11 9.74
CA SER A 37 20.80 17.10 9.15
C SER A 37 21.51 17.95 8.08
N ASP A 38 20.97 17.99 6.88
CA ASP A 38 21.20 19.07 5.91
C ASP A 38 19.89 19.34 5.17
N ASP A 39 19.33 20.53 5.39
CA ASP A 39 18.15 21.10 4.73
C ASP A 39 18.56 21.78 3.41
N PRO A 40 17.95 21.41 2.28
CA PRO A 40 17.91 22.29 1.13
C PRO A 40 16.45 22.57 0.73
N GLY A 41 15.95 23.71 1.20
CA GLY A 41 15.16 24.70 0.45
C GLY A 41 14.09 24.17 -0.52
N GLU A 42 12.83 24.40 -0.16
CA GLU A 42 11.68 24.20 -1.03
C GLU A 42 11.76 24.98 -2.36
N PRO A 43 11.28 24.36 -3.45
CA PRO A 43 10.74 25.13 -4.57
C PRO A 43 9.27 24.79 -4.84
N ASN A 44 8.43 25.79 -4.53
CA ASN A 44 7.26 26.27 -5.27
C ASN A 44 6.23 25.25 -5.77
N SER A 45 5.11 25.17 -5.05
CA SER A 45 3.83 24.72 -5.57
C SER A 45 3.34 25.66 -6.67
N VAL A 46 3.17 25.14 -7.88
CA VAL A 46 2.47 25.84 -8.96
C VAL A 46 0.98 25.57 -8.78
N LEU A 47 0.28 26.57 -8.23
CA LEU A 47 -1.17 26.68 -8.24
C LEU A 47 -1.64 26.97 -9.68
N VAL A 48 -2.52 26.13 -10.21
CA VAL A 48 -3.41 26.53 -11.32
C VAL A 48 -4.81 26.64 -10.76
N GLY A 49 -5.23 27.88 -10.54
CA GLY A 49 -6.60 28.25 -10.25
C GLY A 49 -7.37 28.56 -11.54
N THR A 50 -8.61 28.08 -11.59
CA THR A 50 -9.77 28.71 -12.24
C THR A 50 -10.96 28.23 -11.40
N GLY A 51 -11.56 29.03 -10.52
CA GLY A 51 -12.28 30.26 -10.83
C GLY A 51 -13.77 29.91 -10.97
N ASN A 52 -14.58 30.24 -9.96
CA ASN A 52 -15.96 30.70 -10.13
C ASN A 52 -16.48 31.29 -8.81
N ASP A 53 -16.84 32.57 -8.91
CA ASP A 53 -17.53 33.37 -7.91
C ASP A 53 -19.01 32.95 -7.81
N ASP A 54 -19.58 32.93 -6.60
CA ASP A 54 -20.61 33.91 -6.21
C ASP A 54 -21.21 33.66 -4.81
N THR A 55 -21.49 34.80 -4.19
CA THR A 55 -21.98 35.16 -2.84
C THR A 55 -23.31 34.55 -2.34
N GLY A 56 -23.46 34.47 -1.00
CA GLY A 56 -24.75 34.81 -0.34
C GLY A 56 -25.13 34.09 0.98
N ASP A 57 -24.90 34.80 2.11
CA ASP A 57 -25.67 34.86 3.38
C ASP A 57 -26.14 33.62 4.20
N GLY A 58 -25.78 33.63 5.51
CA GLY A 58 -26.78 33.86 6.56
C GLY A 58 -27.19 32.74 7.54
N ASP A 59 -26.52 32.73 8.72
CA ASP A 59 -27.00 32.50 10.11
C ASP A 59 -27.64 31.15 10.55
N GLY A 60 -27.28 30.72 11.77
CA GLY A 60 -27.97 29.62 12.49
C GLY A 60 -27.10 28.80 13.46
N ARG A 61 -27.22 29.08 14.76
CA ARG A 61 -26.63 28.31 15.87
C ARG A 61 -27.29 26.93 16.02
N GLY A 62 -26.49 25.90 16.37
CA GLY A 62 -26.95 24.60 16.87
C GLY A 62 -25.80 23.86 17.57
N GLU A 63 -26.07 23.36 18.76
CA GLU A 63 -25.15 22.79 19.75
C GLU A 63 -25.19 21.25 19.75
N THR A 64 -24.06 20.61 20.12
CA THR A 64 -23.81 19.20 20.53
C THR A 64 -24.17 18.04 19.59
N ASP A 65 -23.20 17.24 19.18
CA ASP A 65 -22.93 15.90 19.76
C ASP A 65 -21.66 15.27 19.16
N GLY A 66 -20.91 14.53 19.99
CA GLY A 66 -19.83 13.65 19.54
C GLY A 66 -20.40 12.37 18.93
N ASP A 67 -19.53 11.64 18.22
CA ASP A 67 -19.79 10.35 17.57
C ASP A 67 -20.63 10.40 16.28
N ASP A 68 -20.01 10.84 15.18
CA ASP A 68 -20.29 10.33 13.84
C ASP A 68 -19.08 10.66 12.93
N VAL A 69 -18.10 9.76 12.88
CA VAL A 69 -17.17 9.75 11.75
C VAL A 69 -17.96 9.17 10.58
N GLY A 70 -18.65 10.04 9.85
CA GLY A 70 -19.42 9.68 8.66
C GLY A 70 -18.57 8.95 7.61
N PRO A 71 -19.21 8.28 6.62
CA PRO A 71 -18.49 7.56 5.59
C PRO A 71 -17.49 8.49 4.91
N VAL A 72 -16.24 8.03 4.82
CA VAL A 72 -15.15 8.71 4.10
C VAL A 72 -15.70 9.09 2.72
N GLY A 73 -15.82 10.39 2.47
CA GLY A 73 -16.69 10.95 1.41
C GLY A 73 -16.23 10.68 -0.02
N ASP A 74 -17.15 10.92 -0.96
CA ASP A 74 -16.97 10.86 -2.42
C ASP A 74 -15.67 11.61 -2.84
N GLY A 75 -14.62 10.88 -3.27
CA GLY A 75 -13.46 11.51 -3.94
C GLY A 75 -12.04 11.08 -3.54
N CYS A 76 -11.83 9.99 -2.81
CA CYS A 76 -10.50 9.63 -2.30
C CYS A 76 -9.52 9.00 -3.31
N ALA A 77 -9.98 8.54 -4.48
CA ALA A 77 -9.12 7.88 -5.47
C ALA A 77 -9.22 8.57 -6.85
N PRO A 78 -8.11 8.69 -7.59
CA PRO A 78 -8.17 9.24 -8.93
C PRO A 78 -9.02 8.33 -9.82
N LEU A 79 -9.78 8.92 -10.75
CA LEU A 79 -10.51 8.17 -11.76
C LEU A 79 -9.52 7.31 -12.56
N VAL A 80 -9.63 5.99 -12.41
CA VAL A 80 -8.76 5.03 -13.10
C VAL A 80 -9.42 4.62 -14.40
N ASP A 81 -8.97 5.24 -15.49
CA ASP A 81 -9.34 4.82 -16.85
C ASP A 81 -8.16 4.17 -17.59
N ASP A 82 -8.42 3.74 -18.82
CA ASP A 82 -7.42 3.10 -19.67
C ASP A 82 -6.22 4.01 -19.97
N ASP A 83 -6.44 5.32 -20.10
CA ASP A 83 -5.37 6.28 -20.38
C ASP A 83 -4.50 6.50 -19.14
N PHE A 84 -5.11 6.60 -17.96
CA PHE A 84 -4.41 6.63 -16.68
C PHE A 84 -3.50 5.40 -16.52
N MET A 85 -4.03 4.20 -16.76
CA MET A 85 -3.27 2.96 -16.60
C MET A 85 -2.13 2.80 -17.63
N ARG A 86 -2.29 3.36 -18.84
CA ARG A 86 -1.20 3.44 -19.83
C ARG A 86 -0.13 4.43 -19.41
N ALA A 87 -0.53 5.61 -18.93
CA ALA A 87 0.35 6.70 -18.54
C ALA A 87 1.10 6.44 -17.23
N ASN A 88 0.61 5.57 -16.36
CA ASN A 88 1.18 5.37 -15.02
C ASN A 88 1.64 3.93 -14.76
N GLN A 89 2.72 3.78 -13.99
CA GLN A 89 3.13 2.53 -13.37
C GLN A 89 2.64 2.49 -11.93
N VAL A 90 2.01 1.38 -11.54
CA VAL A 90 1.58 1.19 -10.16
C VAL A 90 2.75 0.63 -9.34
N LEU A 91 3.09 1.30 -8.25
CA LEU A 91 4.08 0.86 -7.26
C LEU A 91 3.39 0.71 -5.90
N THR A 92 3.47 -0.49 -5.31
CA THR A 92 2.79 -0.74 -4.04
C THR A 92 3.70 -1.32 -2.98
N TYR A 93 3.34 -1.02 -1.73
CA TYR A 93 3.80 -1.76 -0.57
C TYR A 93 2.80 -2.84 -0.22
N TYR A 94 3.27 -4.08 -0.12
CA TYR A 94 2.45 -5.26 0.14
C TYR A 94 2.59 -5.73 1.58
N GLY A 95 1.46 -6.09 2.20
CA GLY A 95 1.46 -6.92 3.39
C GLY A 95 0.21 -6.86 4.26
N SER A 96 0.29 -7.44 5.46
CA SER A 96 -0.76 -7.37 6.48
C SER A 96 -0.31 -6.48 7.64
N PRO A 97 -1.10 -5.46 8.04
CA PRO A 97 -0.80 -4.65 9.23
C PRO A 97 -0.64 -5.50 10.50
N ASP A 98 -1.37 -6.61 10.60
CA ASP A 98 -1.40 -7.47 11.78
C ASP A 98 -0.25 -8.49 11.84
N ALA A 99 0.66 -8.50 10.86
CA ALA A 99 1.70 -9.52 10.79
C ALA A 99 2.98 -9.02 10.10
N ASN A 100 4.02 -8.79 10.91
CA ASN A 100 5.36 -8.36 10.44
C ASN A 100 6.03 -9.32 9.45
N ILE A 101 5.74 -10.62 9.54
CA ILE A 101 6.26 -11.64 8.61
C ILE A 101 5.55 -11.60 7.25
N LEU A 102 4.38 -10.95 7.17
CA LEU A 102 3.55 -10.88 5.98
C LEU A 102 3.71 -9.53 5.28
N GLY A 103 4.92 -8.97 5.22
CA GLY A 103 5.25 -7.81 4.38
C GLY A 103 5.38 -6.49 5.14
N ILE A 104 5.73 -5.44 4.39
CA ILE A 104 6.20 -4.16 4.94
C ILE A 104 5.10 -3.39 5.69
N LEU A 105 3.82 -3.64 5.36
CA LEU A 105 2.66 -3.05 6.06
C LEU A 105 2.62 -3.46 7.54
N GLY A 106 3.11 -4.65 7.90
CA GLY A 106 3.20 -5.09 9.29
C GLY A 106 4.55 -4.78 9.96
N GLN A 107 5.47 -4.12 9.25
CA GLN A 107 6.83 -3.85 9.74
C GLN A 107 7.06 -2.39 10.11
N LEU A 108 6.23 -1.48 9.61
CA LEU A 108 6.37 -0.05 9.79
C LEU A 108 5.07 0.56 10.26
N GLU A 109 5.18 1.57 11.11
CA GLU A 109 4.04 2.42 11.49
C GLU A 109 3.49 3.19 10.26
N PRO A 110 2.17 3.45 10.20
CA PRO A 110 1.48 4.03 9.04
C PRO A 110 2.15 5.25 8.39
N GLU A 111 2.55 6.25 9.17
CA GLU A 111 3.14 7.48 8.65
C GLU A 111 4.54 7.23 8.06
N THR A 112 5.32 6.37 8.72
CA THR A 112 6.65 5.96 8.25
C THR A 112 6.54 5.11 6.99
N LEU A 113 5.54 4.23 6.93
CA LEU A 113 5.22 3.41 5.78
C LEU A 113 4.94 4.29 4.55
N VAL A 114 4.06 5.28 4.70
CA VAL A 114 3.70 6.21 3.61
C VAL A 114 4.88 7.08 3.19
N ALA A 115 5.64 7.64 4.15
CA ALA A 115 6.81 8.45 3.83
C ALA A 115 7.83 7.68 2.97
N ARG A 116 8.15 6.43 3.35
CA ARG A 116 9.04 5.57 2.57
C ARG A 116 8.44 5.16 1.23
N LEU A 117 7.14 4.90 1.17
CA LEU A 117 6.46 4.57 -0.08
C LEU A 117 6.58 5.73 -1.08
N LYS A 118 6.33 6.97 -0.62
CA LYS A 118 6.44 8.17 -1.45
C LYS A 118 7.88 8.43 -1.89
N GLU A 119 8.85 8.21 -1.01
CA GLU A 119 10.28 8.28 -1.36
C GLU A 119 10.63 7.30 -2.49
N HIS A 120 10.24 6.03 -2.35
CA HIS A 120 10.47 5.04 -3.40
C HIS A 120 9.69 5.37 -4.67
N ALA A 121 8.43 5.79 -4.58
CA ALA A 121 7.64 6.17 -5.75
C ALA A 121 8.34 7.27 -6.54
N ARG A 122 8.88 8.29 -5.86
CA ARG A 122 9.63 9.38 -6.48
C ARG A 122 10.92 8.89 -7.15
N ALA A 123 11.68 8.04 -6.46
CA ALA A 123 12.90 7.46 -7.01
C ALA A 123 12.63 6.60 -8.25
N TYR A 124 11.49 5.91 -8.29
CA TYR A 124 11.06 5.17 -9.49
C TYR A 124 10.60 6.12 -10.59
N ASP A 125 9.83 7.16 -10.27
CA ASP A 125 9.32 8.15 -11.21
C ASP A 125 10.45 8.84 -11.98
N ASP A 126 11.51 9.25 -11.28
CA ASP A 126 12.73 9.83 -11.87
C ASP A 126 13.40 8.92 -12.91
N LEU A 127 13.16 7.61 -12.82
CA LEU A 127 13.73 6.57 -13.70
C LEU A 127 12.71 6.00 -14.71
N ASN A 128 11.42 6.36 -14.59
CA ASN A 128 10.30 5.70 -15.31
C ASN A 128 10.01 6.29 -16.71
N GLY A 129 10.86 7.22 -17.17
CA GLY A 129 10.77 7.81 -18.50
C GLY A 129 9.54 8.70 -18.66
N LEU A 130 8.67 8.39 -19.63
CA LEU A 130 7.46 9.18 -19.91
C LEU A 130 6.26 8.77 -19.05
N ARG A 131 6.34 7.66 -18.31
CA ARG A 131 5.25 7.19 -17.47
C ARG A 131 5.39 7.75 -16.08
N GLY A 132 4.28 8.18 -15.49
CA GLY A 132 4.22 8.54 -14.06
C GLY A 132 4.23 7.30 -13.17
N VAL A 133 4.33 7.49 -11.85
CA VAL A 133 4.16 6.45 -10.84
C VAL A 133 2.95 6.75 -9.96
N GLN A 134 2.00 5.80 -9.90
CA GLN A 134 0.92 5.81 -8.92
C GLN A 134 1.27 4.88 -7.77
N ALA A 135 1.44 5.46 -6.58
CA ALA A 135 1.74 4.70 -5.38
C ALA A 135 0.47 4.07 -4.77
N GLY A 136 0.64 2.99 -4.00
CA GLY A 136 -0.46 2.35 -3.30
C GLY A 136 -0.08 1.41 -2.16
N LEU A 137 -1.08 1.08 -1.34
CA LEU A 137 -1.02 0.10 -0.27
C LEU A 137 -1.74 -1.17 -0.74
N HIS A 138 -1.06 -2.30 -0.73
CA HIS A 138 -1.62 -3.59 -1.08
C HIS A 138 -1.77 -4.43 0.19
N MET A 139 -2.93 -4.28 0.82
CA MET A 139 -3.25 -4.89 2.10
C MET A 139 -3.76 -6.32 1.90
N ILE A 140 -3.18 -7.26 2.63
CA ILE A 140 -3.79 -8.57 2.87
C ILE A 140 -4.89 -8.36 3.91
N TYR A 141 -6.11 -8.12 3.44
CA TYR A 141 -7.28 -7.92 4.29
C TYR A 141 -7.71 -9.24 4.96
N ALA A 142 -7.71 -10.34 4.20
CA ALA A 142 -8.08 -11.65 4.72
C ALA A 142 -6.97 -12.68 4.43
N THR A 143 -6.56 -13.40 5.47
CA THR A 143 -5.47 -14.38 5.42
C THR A 143 -5.99 -15.77 5.74
N ALA A 144 -5.74 -16.73 4.86
CA ALA A 144 -6.06 -18.14 5.11
C ALA A 144 -5.19 -18.69 6.26
N GLN A 145 -5.80 -19.47 7.15
CA GLN A 145 -5.17 -20.03 8.34
C GLN A 145 -4.99 -21.54 8.22
N ALA A 146 -3.98 -22.08 8.90
CA ALA A 146 -3.77 -23.53 8.97
C ALA A 146 -4.81 -24.21 9.88
N ASP A 147 -5.16 -23.54 10.99
CA ASP A 147 -6.12 -24.01 11.97
C ASP A 147 -7.50 -23.32 11.78
N PRO A 148 -8.60 -24.02 12.10
CA PRO A 148 -9.93 -23.42 12.04
C PRO A 148 -10.10 -22.35 13.11
N GLY A 149 -10.71 -21.23 12.74
CA GLY A 149 -11.32 -20.30 13.69
C GLY A 149 -12.62 -20.87 14.28
N GLU A 150 -13.28 -20.10 15.13
CA GLU A 150 -14.54 -20.50 15.78
C GLU A 150 -15.66 -20.81 14.77
N ASP A 151 -15.64 -20.13 13.62
CA ASP A 151 -16.56 -20.30 12.50
C ASP A 151 -16.18 -21.46 11.56
N GLY A 152 -15.04 -22.11 11.79
CA GLY A 152 -14.53 -23.20 10.96
C GLY A 152 -14.10 -22.79 9.54
N LEU A 153 -13.95 -21.48 9.28
CA LEU A 153 -13.68 -20.96 7.93
C LEU A 153 -12.19 -20.90 7.57
N TYR A 154 -11.27 -21.17 8.51
CA TYR A 154 -9.82 -21.14 8.28
C TYR A 154 -9.35 -19.79 7.72
N ILE A 155 -9.86 -18.69 8.26
CA ILE A 155 -9.58 -17.34 7.78
C ILE A 155 -9.45 -16.39 8.97
N ARG A 156 -8.51 -15.45 8.87
CA ARG A 156 -8.36 -14.31 9.79
C ARG A 156 -8.48 -13.04 8.96
N ARG A 157 -9.24 -12.07 9.46
CA ARG A 157 -9.44 -10.77 8.80
C ARG A 157 -8.75 -9.68 9.61
N VAL A 158 -8.24 -8.68 8.91
CA VAL A 158 -7.92 -7.38 9.51
C VAL A 158 -9.21 -6.82 10.09
N ASP A 159 -9.14 -6.28 11.30
CA ASP A 159 -10.31 -5.72 11.96
C ASP A 159 -10.79 -4.43 11.26
N ARG A 160 -12.05 -4.05 11.51
CA ARG A 160 -12.67 -2.91 10.83
C ARG A 160 -11.95 -1.59 11.10
N GLN A 161 -11.48 -1.37 12.34
CA GLN A 161 -10.84 -0.12 12.72
C GLN A 161 -9.51 0.05 11.97
N THR A 162 -8.71 -1.01 11.89
CA THR A 162 -7.47 -1.03 11.13
C THR A 162 -7.72 -0.85 9.63
N LEU A 163 -8.77 -1.46 9.07
CA LEU A 163 -9.15 -1.23 7.66
C LEU A 163 -9.53 0.24 7.41
N GLU A 164 -10.36 0.83 8.27
CA GLU A 164 -10.77 2.24 8.17
C GLU A 164 -9.58 3.20 8.26
N GLU A 165 -8.63 2.91 9.16
CA GLU A 165 -7.39 3.67 9.28
C GLU A 165 -6.60 3.66 7.97
N TYR A 166 -6.38 2.49 7.37
CA TYR A 166 -5.61 2.38 6.12
C TYR A 166 -6.34 2.95 4.90
N VAL A 167 -7.68 2.86 4.84
CA VAL A 167 -8.47 3.52 3.80
C VAL A 167 -8.34 5.03 3.90
N ARG A 168 -8.46 5.59 5.11
CA ARG A 168 -8.23 7.03 5.35
C ARG A 168 -6.80 7.44 5.04
N LEU A 169 -5.82 6.66 5.48
CA LEU A 169 -4.40 6.88 5.20
C LEU A 169 -4.12 6.94 3.70
N ALA A 170 -4.73 6.03 2.94
CA ALA A 170 -4.60 6.01 1.48
C ALA A 170 -5.25 7.26 0.85
N CYS A 171 -6.46 7.62 1.29
CA CYS A 171 -7.18 8.80 0.82
C CYS A 171 -6.40 10.11 1.05
N GLU A 172 -5.97 10.35 2.30
CA GLU A 172 -5.23 11.56 2.70
C GLU A 172 -3.90 11.73 1.96
N ASN A 173 -3.39 10.66 1.35
CA ASN A 173 -2.10 10.62 0.67
C ASN A 173 -2.19 10.36 -0.83
N GLU A 174 -3.41 10.36 -1.41
CA GLU A 174 -3.65 10.11 -2.84
C GLU A 174 -3.07 8.76 -3.31
N LEU A 175 -3.18 7.74 -2.46
CA LEU A 175 -2.68 6.39 -2.71
C LEU A 175 -3.80 5.47 -3.17
N PHE A 176 -3.46 4.49 -4.01
CA PHE A 176 -4.33 3.34 -4.21
C PHE A 176 -4.36 2.46 -2.96
N ILE A 177 -5.50 1.81 -2.73
CA ILE A 177 -5.60 0.70 -1.79
C ILE A 177 -6.12 -0.55 -2.50
N PHE A 178 -5.39 -1.65 -2.36
CA PHE A 178 -5.78 -2.97 -2.84
C PHE A 178 -6.09 -3.85 -1.64
N LEU A 179 -7.22 -4.55 -1.69
CA LEU A 179 -7.67 -5.47 -0.64
C LEU A 179 -7.54 -6.91 -1.15
N ASP A 180 -6.50 -7.60 -0.69
CA ASP A 180 -6.21 -9.01 -1.01
C ASP A 180 -6.99 -9.94 -0.07
N LEU A 181 -7.70 -10.90 -0.65
CA LEU A 181 -8.53 -11.88 0.05
C LEU A 181 -8.02 -13.31 -0.19
N GLN A 182 -7.40 -13.89 0.85
CA GLN A 182 -7.06 -15.30 0.92
C GLN A 182 -8.19 -16.03 1.66
N LEU A 183 -9.21 -16.48 0.91
CA LEU A 183 -10.53 -16.83 1.44
C LEU A 183 -10.58 -18.03 2.42
N GLY A 184 -9.55 -18.88 2.49
CA GLY A 184 -9.64 -20.12 3.26
C GLY A 184 -10.82 -20.98 2.76
N ARG A 185 -11.84 -21.16 3.61
CA ARG A 185 -13.13 -21.80 3.26
C ARG A 185 -14.33 -20.83 3.23
N ALA A 186 -14.08 -19.53 3.37
CA ALA A 186 -15.13 -18.52 3.32
C ALA A 186 -15.75 -18.42 1.92
N ASP A 187 -17.03 -18.03 1.89
CA ASP A 187 -17.74 -17.73 0.66
C ASP A 187 -17.34 -16.35 0.12
N MET A 188 -17.06 -16.28 -1.19
CA MET A 188 -16.54 -15.07 -1.83
C MET A 188 -17.53 -13.91 -1.79
N GLU A 189 -18.82 -14.16 -2.06
CA GLU A 189 -19.86 -13.13 -2.09
C GLU A 189 -19.99 -12.48 -0.70
N THR A 190 -20.05 -13.31 0.34
CA THR A 190 -20.08 -12.88 1.74
C THR A 190 -18.88 -12.01 2.12
N GLU A 191 -17.67 -12.34 1.64
CA GLU A 191 -16.47 -11.54 1.92
C GLU A 191 -16.46 -10.21 1.16
N ILE A 192 -16.91 -10.20 -0.09
CA ILE A 192 -17.04 -8.97 -0.88
C ILE A 192 -18.09 -8.05 -0.24
N GLU A 193 -19.23 -8.58 0.22
CA GLU A 193 -20.29 -7.81 0.86
C GLU A 193 -19.78 -7.00 2.07
N LYS A 194 -18.87 -7.57 2.86
CA LYS A 194 -18.21 -6.88 3.98
C LYS A 194 -17.35 -5.71 3.54
N LEU A 195 -16.78 -5.79 2.33
CA LEU A 195 -15.91 -4.77 1.77
C LEU A 195 -16.65 -3.71 0.94
N LEU A 196 -17.88 -3.98 0.50
CA LEU A 196 -18.66 -3.03 -0.32
C LEU A 196 -18.72 -1.60 0.25
N PRO A 197 -18.87 -1.37 1.58
CA PRO A 197 -18.86 -0.02 2.13
C PRO A 197 -17.56 0.75 1.87
N PHE A 198 -16.43 0.05 1.69
CA PHE A 198 -15.12 0.64 1.42
C PHE A 198 -14.82 0.77 -0.08
N LEU A 199 -15.52 0.00 -0.92
CA LEU A 199 -15.31 -0.05 -2.38
C LEU A 199 -16.26 0.85 -3.16
N ARG A 200 -17.43 1.18 -2.59
CA ARG A 200 -18.44 2.06 -3.18
C ARG A 200 -18.16 3.49 -2.71
N GLN A 201 -17.12 4.09 -3.27
CA GLN A 201 -16.79 5.51 -3.13
C GLN A 201 -17.06 6.24 -4.46
#